data_AF-A0A0B2VX31-F1
#
_entry.id   AF-A0A0B2VX31-F1
#
_cell.length_a   1.000
_cell.length_b   1.000
_cell.length_c   1.000
_cell.angle_alpha   90.00
_cell.angle_beta   90.00
_cell.angle_gamma   90.00
#
_symmetry.space_group_name_H-M   'P 1'
#
loop_
_entity.id
_entity.type
_entity.pdbx_description
1 polymer ?
#
loop_
_entity_poly.entity_id
_entity_poly.type
_entity_poly.pdbx_seq_one_letter_code
_entity_poly.pdbx_strand_id
1 'polypeptide(L)'
;MEYADGYEEHQLYEGLVSVTKPIRDQSELLQGDSYVTISNVYPAMLSIKTQLDGLEAHEEFTVANVARCVNKEFKRRVAKVIDPNSPDFDPIYAVATVLDPNNACLFDRWLKEVAETAFLSVVHHALKAVALRVLSILASSAPMERVFSQAGIITGGRRLRMEQVLLEKKLFLHMNSAMWSSIDC
;
A
#
# COMPACT_ATOMS: atom_id res chain seq x y z
N MET A 1 -30.91 33.37 6.13
CA MET A 1 -31.13 32.07 5.46
C MET A 1 -29.84 31.52 4.85
N GLU A 2 -28.80 32.33 4.61
CA GLU A 2 -27.47 31.87 4.13
C GLU A 2 -26.63 31.06 5.14
N TYR A 3 -26.88 31.16 6.44
CA TYR A 3 -26.06 30.48 7.46
C TYR A 3 -26.31 28.96 7.58
N ALA A 4 -27.44 28.45 7.07
CA ALA A 4 -27.74 27.03 7.11
C ALA A 4 -27.02 26.23 6.01
N ASP A 5 -26.77 26.87 4.86
CA ASP A 5 -26.15 26.25 3.68
C ASP A 5 -24.67 25.90 3.93
N GLY A 6 -23.91 26.81 4.56
CA GLY A 6 -22.51 26.56 4.93
C GLY A 6 -22.31 25.50 6.02
N TYR A 7 -23.34 25.19 6.82
CA TYR A 7 -23.26 24.17 7.87
C TYR A 7 -23.43 22.75 7.29
N GLU A 8 -24.28 22.58 6.27
CA GLU A 8 -24.42 21.31 5.56
C GLU A 8 -23.19 21.01 4.67
N GLU A 9 -22.63 22.03 4.02
CA GLU A 9 -21.42 21.84 3.20
C GLU A 9 -20.22 21.41 4.05
N HIS A 10 -20.05 21.99 5.25
CA HIS A 10 -18.97 21.61 6.16
C HIS A 10 -19.10 20.15 6.64
N GLN A 11 -20.32 19.71 6.97
CA GLN A 11 -20.58 18.31 7.38
C GLN A 11 -20.28 17.33 6.25
N LEU A 12 -20.58 17.70 5.00
CA LEU A 12 -20.24 16.89 3.83
C LEU A 12 -18.71 16.72 3.68
N TYR A 13 -17.94 17.79 3.83
CA TYR A 13 -16.48 17.72 3.76
C TYR A 13 -15.89 16.86 4.88
N GLU A 14 -16.38 17.02 6.12
CA GLU A 14 -15.97 16.18 7.25
C GLU A 14 -16.27 14.70 6.99
N GLY A 15 -17.46 14.41 6.44
CA GLY A 15 -17.85 13.08 5.99
C GLY A 15 -16.88 12.50 4.95
N LEU A 16 -16.53 13.27 3.92
CA LEU A 16 -15.56 12.84 2.89
C LEU A 16 -14.17 12.59 3.48
N VAL A 17 -13.70 13.46 4.38
CA VAL A 17 -12.41 13.29 5.06
C VAL A 17 -12.43 12.00 5.90
N SER A 18 -13.54 11.72 6.60
CA SER A 18 -13.66 10.52 7.41
C SER A 18 -13.56 9.22 6.59
N VAL A 19 -14.17 9.18 5.40
CA VAL A 19 -14.16 8.01 4.50
C VAL A 19 -12.82 7.84 3.79
N THR A 20 -12.13 8.93 3.45
CA THR A 20 -10.85 8.89 2.72
C THR A 20 -9.64 8.68 3.62
N LYS A 21 -9.72 9.08 4.90
CA LYS A 21 -8.66 8.93 5.88
C LYS A 21 -8.11 7.50 6.02
N PRO A 22 -8.94 6.43 6.16
CA PRO A 22 -8.45 5.05 6.18
C PRO A 22 -7.57 4.70 4.97
N ILE A 23 -8.00 5.13 3.78
CA ILE A 23 -7.30 4.85 2.53
C ILE A 23 -5.98 5.61 2.49
N ARG A 24 -5.98 6.89 2.87
CA ARG A 24 -4.76 7.71 2.95
C ARG A 24 -3.75 7.10 3.91
N ASP A 25 -4.15 6.85 5.15
CA ASP A 25 -3.25 6.42 6.22
C ASP A 25 -2.59 5.08 5.86
N GLN A 26 -3.34 4.15 5.26
CA GLN A 26 -2.77 2.89 4.77
C GLN A 26 -1.95 3.06 3.49
N SER A 27 -2.31 3.99 2.60
CA SER A 27 -1.51 4.26 1.39
C SER A 27 -0.15 4.85 1.75
N GLU A 28 -0.08 5.77 2.71
CA GLU A 28 1.18 6.32 3.21
C GLU A 28 2.12 5.24 3.75
N LEU A 29 1.56 4.25 4.46
CA LEU A 29 2.31 3.09 4.93
C LEU A 29 2.80 2.20 3.79
N LEU A 30 1.95 1.89 2.80
CA LEU A 30 2.33 1.00 1.70
C LEU A 30 3.31 1.62 0.70
N GLN A 31 3.48 2.94 0.71
CA GLN A 31 4.41 3.68 -0.15
C GLN A 31 5.81 3.86 0.46
N GLY A 32 6.07 3.28 1.63
CA GLY A 32 7.40 3.22 2.23
C GLY A 32 8.40 2.41 1.40
N ASP A 33 9.68 2.72 1.56
CA ASP A 33 10.82 2.04 0.90
C ASP A 33 11.97 1.68 1.85
N SER A 34 11.88 2.07 3.12
CA SER A 34 12.86 1.79 4.18
C SER A 34 12.53 0.55 5.02
N TYR A 35 11.39 -0.08 4.76
CA TYR A 35 10.90 -1.27 5.46
C TYR A 35 10.12 -2.17 4.50
N VAL A 36 9.84 -3.40 4.94
CA VAL A 36 9.04 -4.36 4.18
C VAL A 36 7.62 -3.85 4.06
N THR A 37 7.13 -3.61 2.84
CA THR A 37 5.78 -3.09 2.61
C THR A 37 4.80 -4.14 2.09
N ILE A 38 5.27 -5.13 1.32
CA ILE A 38 4.37 -6.15 0.75
C ILE A 38 3.67 -7.00 1.81
N SER A 39 4.32 -7.29 2.94
CA SER A 39 3.73 -8.00 4.07
C SER A 39 2.59 -7.21 4.73
N ASN A 40 2.58 -5.89 4.56
CA ASN A 40 1.57 -5.00 5.13
C ASN A 40 0.36 -4.79 4.20
N VAL A 41 0.40 -5.28 2.97
CA VAL A 41 -0.70 -5.11 2.00
C VAL A 41 -1.98 -5.77 2.50
N TYR A 42 -1.93 -7.04 2.88
CA TYR A 42 -3.10 -7.75 3.39
C TYR A 42 -3.67 -7.12 4.68
N PRO A 43 -2.85 -6.83 5.72
CA PRO A 43 -3.29 -6.10 6.90
C PRO A 43 -3.95 -4.75 6.57
N ALA A 44 -3.35 -3.98 5.66
CA ALA A 44 -3.87 -2.67 5.24
C ALA A 44 -5.23 -2.80 4.57
N MET A 45 -5.41 -3.77 3.66
CA MET A 45 -6.70 -3.99 3.00
C MET A 45 -7.78 -4.40 3.99
N LEU A 46 -7.45 -5.25 4.98
CA LEU A 46 -8.37 -5.64 6.03
C LEU A 46 -8.74 -4.44 6.92
N SER A 47 -7.76 -3.63 7.32
CA SER A 47 -7.96 -2.42 8.13
C SER A 47 -8.90 -1.42 7.44
N ILE A 48 -8.67 -1.11 6.14
CA ILE A 48 -9.57 -0.23 5.37
C ILE A 48 -10.97 -0.82 5.31
N LYS A 49 -11.10 -2.13 5.00
CA LYS A 49 -12.39 -2.80 4.93
C LYS A 49 -13.16 -2.66 6.25
N THR A 50 -12.53 -2.98 7.37
CA THR A 50 -13.15 -2.88 8.70
C THR A 50 -13.58 -1.45 9.03
N GLN A 51 -12.76 -0.46 8.70
CA GLN A 51 -13.10 0.95 8.94
C GLN A 51 -14.26 1.42 8.04
N LEU A 52 -14.25 1.05 6.76
CA LEU A 52 -15.35 1.37 5.84
C LEU A 52 -16.66 0.65 6.22
N ASP A 53 -16.59 -0.60 6.67
CA ASP A 53 -17.74 -1.35 7.18
C ASP A 53 -18.33 -0.66 8.43
N GLY A 54 -17.48 -0.12 9.31
CA GLY A 54 -17.92 0.67 10.47
C GLY A 54 -18.59 1.99 10.09
N LEU A 55 -18.07 2.68 9.07
CA LEU A 55 -18.64 3.93 8.55
C LEU A 55 -19.96 3.71 7.79
N GLU A 56 -20.11 2.57 7.11
CA GLU A 56 -21.37 2.18 6.46
C GLU A 56 -22.49 1.93 7.47
N ALA A 57 -22.14 1.50 8.69
CA ALA A 57 -23.07 1.27 9.80
C ALA A 57 -23.42 2.56 10.59
N HIS A 58 -22.92 3.73 10.19
CA HIS A 58 -23.14 5.00 10.87
C HIS A 58 -24.59 5.51 10.69
N GLU A 59 -25.15 6.17 11.72
CA GLU A 59 -26.54 6.68 11.69
C GLU A 59 -26.74 7.83 10.70
N GLU A 60 -25.70 8.61 10.44
CA GLU A 60 -25.75 9.76 9.53
C GLU A 60 -25.84 9.34 8.06
N PHE A 61 -26.96 9.69 7.42
CA PHE A 61 -27.33 9.22 6.08
C PHE A 61 -26.29 9.56 5.00
N THR A 62 -25.69 10.75 5.05
CA THR A 62 -24.75 11.24 4.01
C THR A 62 -23.44 10.47 4.04
N VAL A 63 -22.80 10.36 5.21
CA VAL A 63 -21.53 9.63 5.39
C VAL A 63 -21.71 8.15 5.07
N ALA A 64 -22.78 7.53 5.55
CA ALA A 64 -23.06 6.13 5.31
C ALA A 64 -23.23 5.80 3.82
N ASN A 65 -23.85 6.69 3.03
CA ASN A 65 -24.02 6.49 1.59
C ASN A 65 -22.69 6.61 0.84
N VAL A 66 -21.86 7.59 1.17
CA VAL A 66 -20.52 7.73 0.59
C VAL A 66 -19.67 6.52 0.94
N ALA A 67 -19.65 6.13 2.21
CA ALA A 67 -18.94 4.94 2.70
C ALA A 67 -19.39 3.69 1.93
N ARG A 68 -20.70 3.47 1.75
CA ARG A 68 -21.24 2.33 0.98
C ARG A 68 -20.74 2.29 -0.46
N CYS A 69 -20.77 3.43 -1.15
CA CYS A 69 -20.28 3.53 -2.53
C CYS A 69 -18.78 3.21 -2.63
N VAL A 70 -17.97 3.79 -1.74
CA VAL A 70 -16.53 3.54 -1.68
C VAL A 70 -16.23 2.09 -1.30
N ASN A 71 -16.92 1.55 -0.29
CA ASN A 71 -16.74 0.20 0.23
C ASN A 71 -17.08 -0.86 -0.82
N LYS A 72 -18.15 -0.66 -1.60
CA LYS A 72 -18.51 -1.54 -2.72
C LYS A 72 -17.38 -1.66 -3.72
N GLU A 73 -16.83 -0.53 -4.16
CA GLU A 73 -15.76 -0.52 -5.16
C GLU A 73 -14.43 -0.99 -4.58
N PHE A 74 -14.16 -0.67 -3.31
CA PHE A 74 -13.01 -1.17 -2.57
C PHE A 74 -13.02 -2.70 -2.50
N LYS A 75 -14.08 -3.31 -1.96
CA LYS A 75 -14.28 -4.77 -1.88
C LYS A 75 -14.07 -5.44 -3.24
N ARG A 76 -14.62 -4.87 -4.31
CA ARG A 76 -14.43 -5.37 -5.68
C ARG A 76 -12.97 -5.39 -6.11
N ARG A 77 -12.19 -4.35 -5.79
CA ARG A 77 -10.78 -4.22 -6.20
C ARG A 77 -9.83 -5.02 -5.32
N VAL A 78 -10.16 -5.21 -4.05
CA VAL A 78 -9.30 -5.94 -3.10
C VAL A 78 -9.58 -7.44 -3.05
N ALA A 79 -10.62 -7.93 -3.72
CA ALA A 79 -10.96 -9.36 -3.78
C ALA A 79 -9.75 -10.23 -4.16
N LYS A 80 -8.94 -9.80 -5.14
CA LYS A 80 -7.69 -10.48 -5.52
C LYS A 80 -6.65 -10.61 -4.39
N VAL A 81 -6.76 -9.81 -3.33
CA VAL A 81 -5.83 -9.78 -2.19
C VAL A 81 -6.41 -10.51 -0.98
N ILE A 82 -7.71 -10.34 -0.71
CA ILE A 82 -8.33 -10.79 0.54
C ILE A 82 -9.34 -11.93 0.37
N ASP A 83 -9.90 -12.16 -0.82
CA ASP A 83 -10.94 -13.17 -1.05
C ASP A 83 -10.34 -14.42 -1.72
N PRO A 84 -10.24 -15.54 -1.00
CA PRO A 84 -9.66 -16.78 -1.52
C PRO A 84 -10.51 -17.42 -2.62
N ASN A 85 -11.80 -17.11 -2.66
CA ASN A 85 -12.72 -17.64 -3.65
C ASN A 85 -12.72 -16.80 -4.94
N SER A 86 -12.00 -15.68 -4.94
CA SER A 86 -11.84 -14.88 -6.15
C SER A 86 -11.01 -15.64 -7.17
N PRO A 87 -11.42 -15.68 -8.46
CA PRO A 87 -10.63 -16.32 -9.52
C PRO A 87 -9.27 -15.64 -9.73
N ASP A 88 -9.16 -14.37 -9.34
CA ASP A 88 -7.93 -13.56 -9.48
C ASP A 88 -7.14 -13.48 -8.17
N PHE A 89 -7.44 -14.33 -7.18
CA PHE A 89 -6.75 -14.33 -5.89
C PHE A 89 -5.24 -14.60 -6.06
N ASP A 90 -4.42 -13.69 -5.53
CA ASP A 90 -2.97 -13.79 -5.53
C ASP A 90 -2.48 -14.13 -4.11
N PRO A 91 -1.99 -15.36 -3.88
CA PRO A 91 -1.54 -15.80 -2.56
C PRO A 91 -0.27 -15.07 -2.08
N ILE A 92 0.43 -14.32 -2.93
CA ILE A 92 1.68 -13.66 -2.56
C ILE A 92 1.52 -12.73 -1.36
N TYR A 93 0.39 -12.02 -1.25
CA TYR A 93 0.13 -11.09 -0.16
C TYR A 93 -0.09 -11.82 1.16
N ALA A 94 -0.82 -12.94 1.14
CA ALA A 94 -1.02 -13.79 2.30
C ALA A 94 0.30 -14.42 2.76
N VAL A 95 1.08 -14.94 1.82
CA VAL A 95 2.41 -15.53 2.09
C VAL A 95 3.37 -14.48 2.66
N ALA A 96 3.44 -13.29 2.06
CA ALA A 96 4.28 -12.20 2.55
C ALA A 96 3.90 -11.79 3.98
N THR A 97 2.59 -11.72 4.27
CA THR A 97 2.10 -11.41 5.62
C THR A 97 2.54 -12.47 6.61
N VAL A 98 2.48 -13.75 6.24
CA VAL A 98 2.85 -14.86 7.12
C VAL A 98 4.35 -14.97 7.36
N LEU A 99 5.15 -14.59 6.36
CA LEU A 99 6.61 -14.57 6.46
C LEU A 99 7.14 -13.41 7.31
N ASP A 100 6.33 -12.40 7.56
CA ASP A 100 6.72 -11.25 8.38
C ASP A 100 6.36 -11.47 9.86
N PRO A 101 7.35 -11.58 10.76
CA PRO A 101 7.09 -11.79 12.18
C PRO A 101 6.34 -10.62 12.84
N ASN A 102 6.37 -9.41 12.26
CA ASN A 102 5.62 -8.28 12.79
C ASN A 102 4.09 -8.47 12.68
N ASN A 103 3.65 -9.31 11.75
CA ASN A 103 2.23 -9.58 11.50
C ASN A 103 1.72 -10.82 12.24
N ALA A 104 2.47 -11.33 13.22
CA ALA A 104 2.14 -12.58 13.89
C ALA A 104 0.79 -12.58 14.63
N CYS A 105 0.24 -11.41 14.96
CA CYS A 105 -1.09 -11.30 15.56
C CYS A 105 -2.25 -11.50 14.57
N LEU A 106 -1.98 -11.52 13.26
CA LEU A 106 -2.98 -11.62 12.19
C LEU A 106 -3.20 -13.04 11.69
N PHE A 107 -2.55 -14.03 12.31
CA PHE A 107 -2.71 -15.44 11.98
C PHE A 107 -4.09 -15.96 12.37
N ASP A 108 -5.05 -15.85 11.45
CA ASP A 108 -6.25 -16.67 11.49
C ASP A 108 -5.98 -18.06 10.90
N ARG A 109 -6.92 -18.99 11.13
CA ARG A 109 -6.79 -20.39 10.65
C ARG A 109 -6.57 -20.43 9.13
N TRP A 110 -7.27 -19.56 8.40
CA TRP A 110 -7.24 -19.53 6.95
C TRP A 110 -5.89 -19.04 6.39
N LEU A 111 -5.35 -17.95 6.92
CA LEU A 111 -4.08 -17.36 6.47
C LEU A 111 -2.95 -18.38 6.63
N LYS A 112 -3.01 -19.18 7.69
CA LYS A 112 -2.11 -20.31 7.92
C LYS A 112 -2.27 -21.41 6.88
N GLU A 113 -3.48 -21.83 6.55
CA GLU A 113 -3.76 -22.86 5.54
C GLU A 113 -3.28 -22.44 4.13
N VAL A 114 -3.49 -21.18 3.75
CA VAL A 114 -3.01 -20.64 2.47
C VAL A 114 -1.50 -20.59 2.41
N ALA A 115 -0.86 -20.13 3.49
CA ALA A 115 0.58 -20.13 3.57
C ALA A 115 1.16 -21.55 3.53
N GLU A 116 0.60 -22.50 4.29
CA GLU A 116 1.03 -23.90 4.26
C GLU A 116 0.88 -24.51 2.86
N THR A 117 -0.23 -24.25 2.16
CA THR A 117 -0.45 -24.71 0.78
C THR A 117 0.56 -24.09 -0.19
N ALA A 118 0.82 -22.79 -0.07
CA ALA A 118 1.82 -22.10 -0.87
C ALA A 118 3.25 -22.60 -0.55
N PHE A 119 3.58 -22.86 0.72
CA PHE A 119 4.87 -23.43 1.11
C PHE A 119 5.05 -24.87 0.64
N LEU A 120 3.99 -25.68 0.58
CA LEU A 120 4.07 -27.02 -0.02
C LEU A 120 4.39 -26.96 -1.52
N SER A 121 3.95 -25.92 -2.21
CA SER A 121 4.33 -25.68 -3.61
C SER A 121 5.78 -25.17 -3.76
N VAL A 122 6.34 -24.55 -2.72
CA VAL A 122 7.68 -23.97 -2.69
C VAL A 122 8.62 -24.88 -1.88
N VAL A 123 9.22 -25.86 -2.56
CA VAL A 123 10.17 -26.87 -2.03
C VAL A 123 11.00 -26.36 -0.83
N HIS A 124 10.79 -27.02 0.32
CA HIS A 124 11.08 -26.59 1.69
C HIS A 124 12.56 -26.39 2.08
N HIS A 125 13.53 -26.42 1.15
CA HIS A 125 14.95 -26.29 1.49
C HIS A 125 15.50 -24.86 1.51
N ALA A 126 14.68 -23.85 1.21
CA ALA A 126 15.15 -22.47 1.10
C ALA A 126 14.16 -21.42 1.65
N LEU A 127 13.39 -21.73 2.71
CA LEU A 127 12.38 -20.82 3.27
C LEU A 127 12.96 -19.42 3.56
N LYS A 128 14.18 -19.35 4.12
CA LYS A 128 14.88 -18.07 4.34
C LYS A 128 15.10 -17.29 3.03
N ALA A 129 15.53 -17.96 1.96
CA ALA A 129 15.78 -17.30 0.67
C ALA A 129 14.47 -16.86 0.02
N VAL A 130 13.41 -17.66 0.14
CA VAL A 130 12.07 -17.32 -0.33
C VAL A 130 11.54 -16.10 0.42
N ALA A 131 11.64 -16.10 1.76
CA ALA A 131 11.23 -14.98 2.59
C ALA A 131 11.95 -13.70 2.21
N LEU A 132 13.27 -13.72 2.06
CA LEU A 132 14.02 -12.54 1.62
C LEU A 132 13.56 -12.04 0.25
N ARG A 133 13.31 -12.94 -0.71
CA ARG A 133 12.86 -12.55 -2.05
C ARG A 133 11.47 -11.93 -2.04
N VAL A 134 10.53 -12.54 -1.32
CA VAL A 134 9.14 -12.06 -1.23
C VAL A 134 9.10 -10.73 -0.48
N LEU A 135 9.71 -10.65 0.70
CA LEU A 135 9.67 -9.44 1.54
C LEU A 135 10.46 -8.25 0.95
N SER A 136 11.35 -8.48 -0.01
CA SER A 136 12.04 -7.40 -0.74
C SER A 136 11.16 -6.74 -1.81
N ILE A 137 9.98 -7.28 -2.11
CA ILE A 137 9.05 -6.67 -3.07
C ILE A 137 8.39 -5.45 -2.41
N LEU A 138 8.41 -4.32 -3.10
CA LEU A 138 7.68 -3.13 -2.68
C LEU A 138 6.20 -3.28 -3.03
N ALA A 139 5.32 -2.89 -2.11
CA ALA A 139 3.87 -2.91 -2.32
C ALA A 139 3.39 -1.90 -3.38
N SER A 140 4.17 -0.83 -3.63
CA SER A 140 3.78 0.29 -4.48
C SER A 140 4.93 0.76 -5.38
N SER A 141 4.57 1.37 -6.52
CA SER A 141 5.49 2.11 -7.39
C SER A 141 5.89 3.48 -6.84
N ALA A 142 5.21 3.98 -5.80
CA ALA A 142 5.40 5.33 -5.28
C ALA A 142 6.85 5.70 -4.90
N PRO A 143 7.70 4.78 -4.38
CA PRO A 143 9.12 5.07 -4.20
C PRO A 143 9.82 5.53 -5.48
N MET A 144 9.51 4.91 -6.62
CA MET A 144 10.04 5.32 -7.92
C MET A 144 9.44 6.65 -8.38
N GLU A 145 8.17 6.92 -8.06
CA GLU A 145 7.52 8.19 -8.38
C GLU A 145 8.18 9.37 -7.66
N ARG A 146 8.66 9.20 -6.42
CA ARG A 146 9.48 10.22 -5.72
C ARG A 146 10.79 10.51 -6.45
N VAL A 147 11.47 9.47 -6.93
CA VAL A 147 12.70 9.59 -7.74
C VAL A 147 12.40 10.33 -9.04
N PHE A 148 11.30 9.99 -9.71
CA PHE A 148 10.89 10.65 -10.95
C PHE A 148 10.46 12.10 -10.73
N SER A 149 9.84 12.44 -9.61
CA SER A 149 9.53 13.82 -9.24
C SER A 149 10.81 14.66 -9.12
N GLN A 150 11.82 14.14 -8.41
CA GLN A 150 13.12 14.80 -8.28
C GLN A 150 13.84 14.91 -9.63
N ALA A 151 13.79 13.86 -10.46
CA ALA A 151 14.31 13.88 -11.82
C ALA A 151 13.57 14.88 -12.72
N GLY A 152 12.26 15.07 -12.49
CA GLY A 152 11.41 16.03 -13.18
C GLY A 152 11.87 17.47 -13.01
N ILE A 153 12.37 17.83 -11.83
CA ILE A 153 12.97 19.16 -11.58
C ILE A 153 14.24 19.34 -12.45
N ILE A 154 15.06 18.29 -12.56
CA ILE A 154 16.31 18.30 -13.33
C ILE A 154 16.03 18.35 -14.84
N THR A 155 15.03 17.60 -15.31
CA THR A 155 14.72 17.48 -16.74
C THR A 155 13.77 18.56 -17.28
N GLY A 156 12.87 19.07 -16.44
CA GLY A 156 11.85 20.06 -16.80
C GLY A 156 12.34 21.51 -16.82
N GLY A 157 13.50 21.80 -16.23
CA GLY A 157 14.09 23.14 -16.27
C GLY A 157 14.60 23.50 -17.67
N ARG A 158 14.01 24.51 -18.32
CA ARG A 158 14.41 25.04 -19.65
C ARG A 158 15.90 25.41 -19.81
N ARG A 159 16.69 25.46 -18.72
CA ARG A 159 18.11 25.81 -18.72
C ARG A 159 19.08 24.65 -18.45
N LEU A 160 18.59 23.47 -18.05
CA LEU A 160 19.43 22.34 -17.58
C LEU A 160 18.98 21.00 -18.18
N ARG A 161 18.67 20.97 -19.48
CA ARG A 161 18.32 19.69 -20.14
C ARG A 161 19.57 18.80 -20.22
N MET A 162 19.68 17.90 -19.26
CA MET A 162 20.73 16.89 -19.18
C MET A 162 20.44 15.76 -20.17
N GLU A 163 21.48 15.21 -20.80
CA GLU A 163 21.35 14.02 -21.64
C GLU A 163 20.84 12.84 -20.82
N GLN A 164 19.99 12.00 -21.42
CA GLN A 164 19.32 10.88 -20.73
C GLN A 164 20.32 9.95 -20.03
N VAL A 165 21.43 9.59 -20.68
CA VAL A 165 22.46 8.73 -20.11
C VAL A 165 23.12 9.35 -18.87
N LEU A 166 23.30 10.68 -18.87
CA LEU A 166 23.90 11.39 -17.74
C LEU A 166 22.91 11.53 -16.59
N LEU A 167 21.63 11.75 -16.90
CA LEU A 167 20.54 11.77 -15.92
C LEU A 167 20.43 10.41 -15.19
N GLU A 168 20.42 9.30 -15.94
CA GLU A 168 20.35 7.95 -15.39
C GLU A 168 21.52 7.68 -14.44
N LYS A 169 22.75 8.00 -14.86
CA LYS A 169 23.96 7.87 -14.01
C LYS A 169 23.86 8.73 -12.74
N LYS A 170 23.40 9.98 -12.87
CA LYS A 170 23.28 10.89 -11.73
C LYS A 170 22.21 10.41 -10.74
N LEU A 171 21.06 9.96 -11.23
CA LEU A 171 20.01 9.39 -10.38
C LEU A 171 20.49 8.15 -9.65
N PHE A 172 21.18 7.24 -10.36
CA PHE A 172 21.77 6.05 -9.75
C PHE A 172 22.74 6.40 -8.61
N LEU A 173 23.66 7.34 -8.84
CA LEU A 173 24.61 7.79 -7.81
C LEU A 173 23.90 8.46 -6.63
N HIS A 174 22.89 9.30 -6.91
CA HIS A 174 22.15 10.01 -5.87
C HIS A 174 21.37 9.05 -4.97
N MET A 175 20.62 8.10 -5.55
CA MET A 175 19.83 7.12 -4.80
C MET A 175 20.70 6.22 -3.92
N ASN A 176 21.89 5.87 -4.40
CA ASN A 176 22.81 4.99 -3.67
C ASN A 176 23.80 5.77 -2.80
N SER A 177 23.70 7.10 -2.69
CA SER A 177 24.65 7.97 -1.98
C SER A 177 24.92 7.54 -0.54
N ALA A 178 23.88 7.11 0.19
CA ALA A 178 24.02 6.59 1.55
C ALA A 178 24.82 5.27 1.61
N MET A 179 24.71 4.44 0.57
CA MET A 179 25.46 3.18 0.45
C MET A 179 26.94 3.44 0.11
N TRP A 180 27.23 4.47 -0.67
CA TRP A 180 28.61 4.86 -1.01
C TRP A 180 29.32 5.59 0.12
N SER A 181 28.59 6.45 0.86
CA SER A 181 29.16 7.23 1.96
C SER A 181 29.56 6.37 3.17
N SER A 182 29.09 5.13 3.25
CA SER A 182 29.45 4.16 4.28
C SER A 182 30.63 3.24 3.91
N ILE A 183 31.12 3.34 2.66
CA ILE A 183 32.25 2.54 2.16
C ILE A 183 33.60 3.23 2.41
N ASP A 184 33.59 4.54 2.71
CA ASP A 184 34.77 5.26 3.19
C ASP A 184 35.02 4.93 4.68
N CYS A 185 35.55 3.73 4.95
CA CYS A 185 36.21 3.32 6.19
C CYS A 185 37.55 2.63 5.87
#